data_AF-A0A849NFG6-F1
#
_entry.id   AF-A0A849NFG6-F1
#
_cell.length_a   1.000
_cell.length_b   1.000
_cell.length_c   1.000
_cell.angle_alpha   90.00
_cell.angle_beta   90.00
_cell.angle_gamma   90.00
#
_symmetry.space_group_name_H-M   'P 1'
#
loop_
_entity.id
_entity.type
_entity.pdbx_description
1 polymer ?
#
loop_
_entity_poly.entity_id
_entity_poly.type
_entity_poly.pdbx_seq_one_letter_code
_entity_poly.pdbx_strand_id
1 'polypeptide(L)'
;MKNSRIITAIFAAMVLLLIAVIPISSENNADNNEELTLNIIENAKSSSINLIGKILSNNESKNFYNLYGSIINSVEMPADFFEGLLNKTNEKVLLKLSSNSIQVLDENRNEIYPGINTIDPEEIFYAFSKKNLLELLKKNNSNVVTFEMLEGSKSISVRGGSYMLCELMPCPPFCGGSDE
;
A
#
# COMPACT_ATOMS: atom_id res chain seq x y z
N MET A 1 4.92 -15.27 60.78
CA MET A 1 5.65 -14.07 61.22
C MET A 1 6.12 -13.28 60.00
N LYS A 2 5.78 -11.97 60.00
CA LYS A 2 6.26 -10.83 59.21
C LYS A 2 5.96 -10.72 57.69
N ASN A 3 4.99 -9.82 57.46
CA ASN A 3 4.65 -8.97 56.33
C ASN A 3 5.81 -8.29 55.57
N SER A 4 5.57 -7.95 54.29
CA SER A 4 5.51 -6.58 53.69
C SER A 4 5.90 -6.61 52.19
N ARG A 5 5.00 -6.50 51.19
CA ARG A 5 4.33 -5.34 50.54
C ARG A 5 5.20 -4.42 49.62
N ILE A 6 4.84 -4.43 48.30
CA ILE A 6 4.77 -3.34 47.27
C ILE A 6 6.16 -2.87 46.73
N ILE A 7 6.47 -2.61 45.43
CA ILE A 7 5.88 -1.71 44.41
C ILE A 7 6.32 -2.12 42.97
N THR A 8 5.42 -1.88 42.00
CA THR A 8 5.52 -1.88 40.53
C THR A 8 6.68 -1.03 39.97
N ALA A 9 7.40 -1.49 38.93
CA ALA A 9 8.24 -0.61 38.11
C ALA A 9 8.30 -1.07 36.64
N ILE A 10 7.98 -0.13 35.77
CA ILE A 10 7.89 -0.18 34.31
C ILE A 10 9.30 -0.25 33.72
N PHE A 11 9.56 -1.26 32.88
CA PHE A 11 10.79 -1.34 32.08
C PHE A 11 10.65 -0.44 30.84
N ALA A 12 11.10 0.81 30.96
CA ALA A 12 11.42 1.66 29.83
C ALA A 12 12.89 1.42 29.45
N ALA A 13 13.11 0.75 28.31
CA ALA A 13 14.45 0.52 27.77
C ALA A 13 14.82 1.62 26.77
N MET A 14 15.96 2.24 27.08
CA MET A 14 16.78 3.17 26.29
C MET A 14 16.76 2.92 24.76
N VAL A 15 16.46 3.98 24.01
CA VAL A 15 17.15 4.26 22.75
C VAL A 15 17.80 5.63 22.89
N LEU A 16 19.12 5.61 23.04
CA LEU A 16 19.98 6.78 22.90
C LEU A 16 19.81 7.34 21.48
N LEU A 17 19.36 8.59 21.35
CA LEU A 17 19.76 9.43 20.23
C LEU A 17 20.50 10.64 20.80
N LEU A 18 21.78 10.77 20.42
CA LEU A 18 22.56 11.98 20.63
C LEU A 18 21.83 13.15 19.96
N ILE A 19 21.32 14.07 20.77
CA ILE A 19 21.05 15.43 20.32
C ILE A 19 22.20 16.26 20.86
N ALA A 20 23.11 16.66 19.97
CA ALA A 20 24.08 17.68 20.27
C ALA A 20 23.31 18.95 20.66
N VAL A 21 23.59 19.43 21.87
CA VAL A 21 22.99 20.61 22.49
C VAL A 21 23.38 21.83 21.67
N ILE A 22 22.43 22.41 20.94
CA ILE A 22 22.49 23.81 20.52
C ILE A 22 21.84 24.61 21.65
N PRO A 23 22.47 25.67 22.20
CA PRO A 23 21.86 26.43 23.28
C PRO A 23 20.67 27.22 22.71
N ILE A 24 19.46 26.82 23.05
CA ILE A 24 18.26 27.60 22.74
C ILE A 24 18.14 28.68 23.83
N SER A 25 18.53 29.89 23.46
CA SER A 25 18.03 31.10 24.10
C SER A 25 16.52 31.11 23.96
N SER A 26 15.84 31.11 25.09
CA SER A 26 14.39 31.26 25.21
C SER A 26 13.94 32.57 24.56
N GLU A 27 13.23 32.50 23.44
CA GLU A 27 12.28 33.53 23.04
C GLU A 27 11.15 32.90 22.21
N ASN A 28 9.93 33.11 22.72
CA ASN A 28 8.61 32.76 22.22
C ASN A 28 8.52 32.42 20.73
N ASN A 29 7.96 31.25 20.39
CA ASN A 29 7.22 31.09 19.14
C ASN A 29 6.44 29.77 19.07
N ALA A 30 5.13 29.86 19.23
CA ALA A 30 4.18 28.76 19.02
C ALA A 30 3.66 28.70 17.57
N ASP A 31 4.17 29.54 16.65
CA ASP A 31 3.86 29.47 15.21
C ASP A 31 4.88 28.60 14.45
N ASN A 32 6.14 28.58 14.89
CA ASN A 32 7.24 27.93 14.16
C ASN A 32 7.21 26.40 14.22
N ASN A 33 6.50 25.83 15.20
CA ASN A 33 6.37 24.39 15.42
C ASN A 33 5.23 23.78 14.60
N GLU A 34 4.16 24.54 14.32
CA GLU A 34 3.07 24.10 13.43
C GLU A 34 3.53 24.08 11.97
N GLU A 35 4.26 25.10 11.52
CA GLU A 35 4.85 25.14 10.17
C GLU A 35 5.92 24.05 9.96
N LEU A 36 6.74 23.77 10.99
CA LEU A 36 7.74 22.69 10.93
C LEU A 36 7.08 21.30 10.86
N THR A 37 6.00 21.09 11.60
CA THR A 37 5.27 19.81 11.58
C THR A 37 4.53 19.61 10.26
N LEU A 38 3.93 20.65 9.69
CA LEU A 38 3.32 20.62 8.36
C LEU A 38 4.34 20.32 7.26
N ASN A 39 5.51 20.95 7.28
CA ASN A 39 6.59 20.68 6.32
C ASN A 39 7.16 19.25 6.43
N ILE A 40 7.23 18.69 7.65
CA ILE A 40 7.66 17.30 7.84
C ILE A 40 6.60 16.32 7.29
N ILE A 41 5.31 16.60 7.53
CA ILE A 41 4.20 15.79 7.03
C ILE A 41 4.13 15.86 5.49
N GLU A 42 4.29 17.05 4.91
CA GLU A 42 4.27 17.26 3.46
C GLU A 42 5.45 16.56 2.77
N ASN A 43 6.65 16.63 3.35
CA ASN A 43 7.82 15.91 2.83
C ASN A 43 7.69 14.39 2.97
N ALA A 44 7.11 13.89 4.07
CA ALA A 44 6.82 12.46 4.23
C ALA A 44 5.79 11.97 3.20
N LYS A 45 4.74 12.76 2.94
CA LYS A 45 3.71 12.49 1.93
C LYS A 45 4.26 12.57 0.50
N SER A 46 5.17 13.50 0.22
CA SER A 46 5.88 13.59 -1.06
C SER A 46 6.79 12.37 -1.29
N SER A 47 7.50 11.92 -0.25
CA SER A 47 8.31 10.69 -0.33
C SER A 47 7.47 9.42 -0.52
N SER A 48 6.22 9.43 -0.06
CA SER A 48 5.31 8.28 -0.16
C SER A 48 4.63 8.17 -1.53
N ILE A 49 4.42 9.30 -2.23
CA ILE A 49 3.97 9.33 -3.64
C ILE A 49 4.98 8.61 -4.56
N ASN A 50 6.27 8.69 -4.25
CA ASN A 50 7.33 7.99 -5.00
C ASN A 50 7.29 6.45 -4.85
N LEU A 51 6.42 5.91 -4.00
CA LEU A 51 6.27 4.46 -3.80
C LEU A 51 5.15 3.85 -4.66
N ILE A 52 4.29 4.67 -5.24
CA ILE A 52 3.17 4.22 -6.08
C ILE A 52 3.72 3.72 -7.41
N GLY A 53 3.21 2.58 -7.90
CA GLY A 53 3.68 1.95 -9.13
C GLY A 53 5.08 1.34 -9.04
N LYS A 54 5.72 1.40 -7.86
CA LYS A 54 7.02 0.78 -7.58
C LYS A 54 6.85 -0.60 -6.93
N ILE A 55 7.71 -1.55 -7.29
CA ILE A 55 7.84 -2.80 -6.55
C ILE A 55 8.67 -2.54 -5.28
N LEU A 56 8.03 -2.72 -4.14
CA LEU A 56 8.53 -2.49 -2.80
C LEU A 56 9.06 -3.80 -2.19
N SER A 57 10.20 -3.71 -1.52
CA SER A 57 10.70 -4.76 -0.63
C SER A 57 9.87 -4.87 0.65
N ASN A 58 10.09 -5.90 1.46
CA ASN A 58 9.42 -6.04 2.77
C ASN A 58 9.62 -4.84 3.70
N ASN A 59 10.81 -4.23 3.72
CA ASN A 59 11.05 -3.07 4.58
C ASN A 59 10.29 -1.83 4.09
N GLU A 60 10.31 -1.58 2.77
CA GLU A 60 9.54 -0.50 2.16
C GLU A 60 8.02 -0.73 2.31
N SER A 61 7.57 -1.98 2.24
CA SER A 61 6.17 -2.35 2.43
C SER A 61 5.65 -2.00 3.83
N LYS A 62 6.46 -2.23 4.86
CA LYS A 62 6.09 -1.86 6.25
C LYS A 62 5.89 -0.35 6.38
N ASN A 63 6.79 0.43 5.79
CA ASN A 63 6.66 1.88 5.76
C ASN A 63 5.40 2.30 5.00
N PHE A 64 5.10 1.64 3.88
CA PHE A 64 3.88 1.88 3.12
C PHE A 64 2.62 1.65 3.98
N TYR A 65 2.50 0.52 4.68
CA TYR A 65 1.33 0.28 5.54
C TYR A 65 1.20 1.30 6.68
N ASN A 66 2.32 1.74 7.27
CA ASN A 66 2.29 2.79 8.31
C ASN A 66 1.73 4.11 7.78
N LEU A 67 1.85 4.38 6.48
CA LEU A 67 1.39 5.62 5.84
C LEU A 67 -0.03 5.49 5.28
N TYR A 68 -0.39 4.32 4.74
CA TYR A 68 -1.61 4.13 3.95
C TYR A 68 -2.70 3.31 4.65
N GLY A 69 -2.40 2.76 5.83
CA GLY A 69 -3.35 2.08 6.69
C GLY A 69 -3.16 0.57 6.77
N SER A 70 -3.98 -0.05 7.61
CA SER A 70 -3.99 -1.49 7.86
C SER A 70 -4.70 -2.26 6.73
N ILE A 71 -4.40 -3.56 6.61
CA ILE A 71 -5.07 -4.46 5.66
C ILE A 71 -6.45 -4.80 6.23
N ILE A 72 -7.50 -4.51 5.47
CA ILE A 72 -8.91 -4.77 5.86
C ILE A 72 -9.53 -5.94 5.12
N ASN A 73 -8.97 -6.33 3.98
CA ASN A 73 -9.41 -7.48 3.20
C ASN A 73 -8.23 -8.04 2.40
N SER A 74 -8.17 -9.35 2.22
CA SER A 74 -7.21 -9.99 1.34
C SER A 74 -7.79 -11.19 0.61
N VAL A 75 -7.33 -11.41 -0.61
CA VAL A 75 -7.68 -12.56 -1.45
C VAL A 75 -6.40 -13.15 -2.02
N GLU A 76 -6.29 -14.47 -2.05
CA GLU A 76 -5.14 -15.17 -2.61
C GLU A 76 -5.49 -15.85 -3.93
N MET A 77 -4.50 -15.93 -4.82
CA MET A 77 -4.60 -16.61 -6.11
C MET A 77 -3.28 -17.32 -6.42
N PRO A 78 -3.29 -18.51 -7.06
CA PRO A 78 -2.06 -19.12 -7.57
C PRO A 78 -1.35 -18.19 -8.54
N ALA A 79 -0.03 -18.06 -8.39
CA ALA A 79 0.77 -17.12 -9.18
C ALA A 79 0.69 -17.41 -10.69
N ASP A 80 0.82 -18.69 -11.08
CA ASP A 80 0.74 -19.12 -12.49
C ASP A 80 -0.64 -18.84 -13.09
N PHE A 81 -1.70 -18.99 -12.29
CA PHE A 81 -3.05 -18.68 -12.74
C PHE A 81 -3.22 -17.17 -12.97
N PHE A 82 -2.73 -16.35 -12.04
CA PHE A 82 -2.75 -14.90 -12.21
C PHE A 82 -1.92 -14.45 -13.42
N GLU A 83 -0.74 -15.02 -13.64
CA GLU A 83 0.06 -14.78 -14.85
C GLU A 83 -0.73 -15.12 -16.13
N GLY A 84 -1.45 -16.24 -16.11
CA GLY A 84 -2.36 -16.63 -17.19
C GLY A 84 -3.47 -15.61 -17.46
N LEU A 85 -3.99 -14.94 -16.42
CA LEU A 85 -4.95 -13.83 -16.58
C LEU A 85 -4.30 -12.59 -17.18
N LEU A 86 -3.08 -12.23 -16.75
CA LEU A 86 -2.34 -11.10 -17.31
C LEU A 86 -2.01 -11.29 -18.79
N ASN A 87 -1.82 -12.54 -19.24
CA ASN A 87 -1.59 -12.85 -20.65
C ASN A 87 -2.81 -12.56 -21.54
N LYS A 88 -3.99 -12.33 -20.96
CA LYS A 88 -5.22 -11.95 -21.67
C LYS A 88 -5.45 -10.43 -21.74
N THR A 89 -4.62 -9.63 -21.07
CA THR A 89 -4.68 -8.15 -21.12
C THR A 89 -3.60 -7.58 -22.02
N ASN A 90 -3.74 -6.31 -22.43
CA ASN A 90 -2.70 -5.60 -23.17
C ASN A 90 -1.73 -4.89 -22.22
N GLU A 91 -1.95 -3.61 -21.94
CA GLU A 91 -1.00 -2.79 -21.16
C GLU A 91 -1.34 -2.70 -19.69
N LYS A 92 -2.64 -2.76 -19.37
CA LYS A 92 -3.17 -2.56 -18.03
C LYS A 92 -4.11 -3.70 -17.65
N VAL A 93 -4.26 -3.92 -16.36
CA VAL A 93 -5.30 -4.80 -15.80
C VAL A 93 -6.06 -4.00 -14.75
N LEU A 94 -7.36 -4.21 -14.70
CA LEU A 94 -8.25 -3.56 -13.75
C LEU A 94 -8.64 -4.56 -12.66
N LEU A 95 -8.33 -4.25 -11.41
CA LEU A 95 -8.56 -5.11 -10.26
C LEU A 95 -9.59 -4.50 -9.33
N LYS A 96 -10.48 -5.32 -8.79
CA LYS A 96 -11.39 -4.93 -7.71
C LYS A 96 -11.48 -6.04 -6.68
N LEU A 97 -11.23 -5.70 -5.43
CA LEU A 97 -11.45 -6.61 -4.30
C LEU A 97 -12.82 -6.33 -3.69
N SER A 98 -13.58 -7.40 -3.48
CA SER A 98 -14.77 -7.44 -2.64
C SER A 98 -14.54 -8.42 -1.50
N SER A 99 -15.44 -8.48 -0.51
CA SER A 99 -15.21 -9.10 0.81
C SER A 99 -14.57 -10.49 0.82
N ASN A 100 -14.65 -11.29 -0.24
CA ASN A 100 -13.94 -12.57 -0.39
C ASN A 100 -13.58 -12.90 -1.86
N SER A 101 -13.58 -11.92 -2.75
CA SER A 101 -13.40 -12.18 -4.19
C SER A 101 -12.61 -11.08 -4.86
N ILE A 102 -11.90 -11.45 -5.91
CA ILE A 102 -11.26 -10.53 -6.84
C ILE A 102 -11.94 -10.60 -8.19
N GLN A 103 -12.19 -9.44 -8.78
CA GLN A 103 -12.54 -9.30 -10.19
C GLN A 103 -11.33 -8.78 -10.96
N VAL A 104 -11.10 -9.35 -12.13
CA VAL A 104 -10.00 -9.00 -13.03
C VAL A 104 -10.58 -8.70 -14.39
N LEU A 105 -10.36 -7.48 -14.86
CA LEU A 105 -10.84 -6.97 -16.14
C LEU A 105 -9.67 -6.57 -17.03
N ASP A 106 -9.88 -6.60 -18.35
CA ASP A 106 -8.97 -5.98 -19.30
C ASP A 106 -9.08 -4.43 -19.27
N GLU A 107 -8.25 -3.76 -20.05
CA GLU A 107 -8.27 -2.30 -20.18
C GLU A 107 -9.58 -1.72 -20.77
N ASN A 108 -10.39 -2.55 -21.42
CA ASN A 108 -11.68 -2.17 -21.99
C ASN A 108 -12.85 -2.47 -21.03
N ARG A 109 -12.56 -2.79 -19.76
CA ARG A 109 -13.52 -3.19 -18.72
C ARG A 109 -14.30 -4.47 -19.07
N ASN A 110 -13.75 -5.37 -19.88
CA ASN A 110 -14.29 -6.71 -20.07
C ASN A 110 -13.83 -7.62 -18.92
N GLU A 111 -14.76 -8.30 -18.25
CA GLU A 111 -14.42 -9.23 -17.16
C GLU A 111 -13.68 -10.46 -17.70
N ILE A 112 -12.44 -10.65 -17.27
CA ILE A 112 -11.61 -11.83 -17.58
C ILE A 112 -11.79 -12.90 -16.50
N TYR A 113 -11.98 -12.47 -15.25
CA TYR A 113 -12.20 -13.34 -14.10
C TYR A 113 -13.17 -12.68 -13.10
N PRO A 114 -14.18 -13.42 -12.59
CA PRO A 114 -14.51 -14.82 -12.91
C PRO A 114 -15.12 -15.04 -14.31
N GLY A 115 -15.54 -13.98 -15.01
CA GLY A 115 -16.05 -14.06 -16.39
C GLY A 115 -17.54 -14.42 -16.47
N ILE A 116 -18.32 -14.04 -15.45
CA ILE A 116 -19.73 -14.39 -15.32
C ILE A 116 -20.64 -13.19 -15.07
N ASN A 117 -20.09 -11.99 -14.87
CA ASN A 117 -20.84 -10.80 -14.48
C ASN A 117 -20.86 -9.75 -15.58
N THR A 118 -22.02 -9.10 -15.73
CA THR A 118 -22.09 -7.78 -16.38
C THR A 118 -21.50 -6.76 -15.42
N ILE A 119 -20.46 -6.06 -15.83
CA ILE A 119 -19.81 -5.03 -15.02
C ILE A 119 -20.60 -3.73 -15.14
N ASP A 120 -20.97 -3.13 -14.00
CA ASP A 120 -21.56 -1.80 -13.98
C ASP A 120 -20.52 -0.77 -14.49
N PRO A 121 -20.86 0.05 -15.51
CA PRO A 121 -19.97 1.07 -16.04
C PRO A 121 -19.46 2.03 -14.95
N GLU A 122 -20.22 2.27 -13.88
CA GLU A 122 -19.86 3.22 -12.82
C GLU A 122 -18.98 2.62 -11.71
N GLU A 123 -18.76 1.31 -11.71
CA GLU A 123 -17.93 0.67 -10.69
C GLU A 123 -16.47 1.13 -10.72
N ILE A 124 -15.88 1.26 -9.53
CA ILE A 124 -14.47 1.67 -9.39
C ILE A 124 -13.58 0.43 -9.40
N PHE A 125 -12.57 0.46 -10.27
CA PHE A 125 -11.49 -0.53 -10.32
C PHE A 125 -10.15 0.14 -10.09
N TYR A 126 -9.11 -0.63 -9.79
CA TYR A 126 -7.75 -0.15 -9.63
C TYR A 126 -6.91 -0.61 -10.82
N ALA A 127 -6.33 0.35 -11.53
CA ALA A 127 -5.53 0.06 -12.70
C ALA A 127 -4.09 -0.27 -12.32
N PHE A 128 -3.58 -1.38 -12.85
CA PHE A 128 -2.18 -1.79 -12.72
C PHE A 128 -1.54 -1.92 -14.09
N SER A 129 -0.28 -1.50 -14.19
CA SER A 129 0.56 -1.84 -15.34
C SER A 129 0.80 -3.34 -15.39
N LYS A 130 0.47 -3.99 -16.52
CA LYS A 130 0.79 -5.39 -16.78
C LYS A 130 2.28 -5.64 -16.63
N LYS A 131 3.11 -4.72 -17.14
CA LYS A 131 4.57 -4.81 -17.06
C LYS A 131 5.04 -4.91 -15.60
N ASN A 132 4.51 -4.05 -14.73
CA ASN A 132 4.91 -4.02 -13.32
C ASN A 132 4.43 -5.27 -12.58
N LEU A 133 3.24 -5.77 -12.89
CA LEU A 133 2.75 -7.03 -12.30
C LEU A 133 3.56 -8.24 -12.76
N LEU A 134 3.93 -8.31 -14.05
CA LEU A 134 4.82 -9.37 -14.53
C LEU A 134 6.22 -9.27 -13.90
N GLU A 135 6.72 -8.07 -13.66
CA GLU A 135 7.99 -7.89 -12.93
C GLU A 135 7.86 -8.31 -11.45
N LEU A 136 6.74 -8.01 -10.80
CA LEU A 136 6.44 -8.50 -9.46
C LEU A 136 6.43 -10.03 -9.43
N LEU A 137 5.77 -10.69 -10.40
CA LEU A 137 5.70 -12.15 -10.50
C LEU A 137 7.08 -12.78 -10.72
N LYS A 138 7.96 -12.16 -11.51
CA LYS A 138 9.35 -12.62 -11.67
C LYS A 138 10.17 -12.55 -10.37
N LYS A 139 9.85 -11.60 -9.49
CA LYS A 139 10.49 -11.45 -8.17
C LYS A 139 9.78 -12.28 -7.10
N ASN A 140 8.58 -12.76 -7.38
CA ASN A 140 7.77 -13.52 -6.44
C ASN A 140 8.51 -14.78 -6.01
N ASN A 141 8.69 -14.93 -4.70
CA ASN A 141 9.30 -16.09 -4.07
C ASN A 141 8.24 -16.99 -3.39
N SER A 142 6.98 -16.88 -3.81
CA SER A 142 5.83 -17.65 -3.36
C SER A 142 5.07 -18.22 -4.56
N ASN A 143 4.35 -19.33 -4.35
CA ASN A 143 3.46 -19.91 -5.35
C ASN A 143 2.09 -19.22 -5.41
N VAL A 144 1.85 -18.27 -4.50
CA VAL A 144 0.62 -17.49 -4.43
C VAL A 144 0.91 -16.00 -4.56
N VAL A 145 -0.09 -15.27 -5.04
CA VAL A 145 -0.17 -13.82 -5.05
C VAL A 145 -1.31 -13.42 -4.12
N THR A 146 -1.03 -12.48 -3.22
CA THR A 146 -2.02 -11.94 -2.29
C THR A 146 -2.41 -10.55 -2.74
N PHE A 147 -3.69 -10.32 -2.91
CA PHE A 147 -4.27 -9.00 -3.15
C PHE A 147 -4.79 -8.48 -1.82
N GLU A 148 -4.53 -7.22 -1.50
CA GLU A 148 -4.91 -6.65 -0.21
C GLU A 148 -5.59 -5.30 -0.43
N MET A 149 -6.62 -5.01 0.35
CA MET A 149 -7.26 -3.71 0.42
C MET A 149 -6.86 -2.99 1.71
N LEU A 150 -6.52 -1.71 1.61
CA LEU A 150 -6.06 -0.90 2.73
C LEU A 150 -7.10 0.12 3.21
N GLU A 151 -7.22 0.24 4.53
CA GLU A 151 -8.22 1.08 5.20
C GLU A 151 -8.10 2.57 4.86
N GLY A 152 -6.88 3.12 4.98
CA GLY A 152 -6.66 4.57 5.04
C GLY A 152 -6.73 5.27 3.69
N SER A 153 -6.63 4.53 2.59
CA SER A 153 -6.52 5.11 1.24
C SER A 153 -7.50 4.53 0.23
N LYS A 154 -8.33 3.54 0.62
CA LYS A 154 -9.09 2.71 -0.33
C LYS A 154 -8.19 2.32 -1.49
N SER A 155 -7.00 1.80 -1.20
CA SER A 155 -6.05 1.35 -2.20
C SER A 155 -5.96 -0.16 -2.21
N ILE A 156 -5.39 -0.67 -3.29
CA ILE A 156 -5.17 -2.09 -3.46
C ILE A 156 -3.67 -2.33 -3.64
N SER A 157 -3.16 -3.33 -2.96
CA SER A 157 -1.78 -3.82 -3.13
C SER A 157 -1.80 -5.26 -3.64
N VAL A 158 -0.76 -5.60 -4.39
CA VAL A 158 -0.50 -6.94 -4.91
C VAL A 158 0.84 -7.41 -4.36
N ARG A 159 0.84 -8.54 -3.65
CA ARG A 159 2.00 -9.09 -2.96
C ARG A 159 2.40 -10.43 -3.57
N GLY A 160 3.67 -10.51 -3.97
CA GLY A 160 4.35 -11.74 -4.36
C GLY A 160 5.42 -12.06 -3.32
N GLY A 161 5.05 -12.81 -2.28
CA GLY A 161 5.92 -13.15 -1.16
C GLY A 161 6.52 -11.93 -0.47
N SER A 162 7.84 -11.74 -0.59
CA SER A 162 8.57 -10.62 0.03
C SER A 162 8.48 -9.28 -0.71
N TYR A 163 7.77 -9.23 -1.84
CA TYR A 163 7.64 -8.05 -2.69
C TYR A 163 6.19 -7.61 -2.80
N MET A 164 5.97 -6.30 -2.90
CA MET A 164 4.65 -5.69 -3.00
C MET A 164 4.62 -4.63 -4.10
N LEU A 165 3.57 -4.59 -4.89
CA LEU A 165 3.26 -3.50 -5.81
C LEU A 165 1.98 -2.82 -5.33
N CYS A 166 1.99 -1.50 -5.25
CA CYS A 166 0.82 -0.72 -4.85
C CYS A 166 0.42 0.25 -5.94
N GLU A 167 -0.89 0.37 -6.16
CA GLU A 167 -1.45 1.43 -6.99
C GLU A 167 -2.51 2.17 -6.17
N LEU A 168 -2.40 3.51 -6.13
CA LEU A 168 -3.34 4.37 -5.41
C LEU A 168 -4.36 5.02 -6.34
N MET A 169 -4.25 4.83 -7.65
CA MET A 169 -5.11 5.52 -8.60
C MET A 169 -6.37 4.67 -8.83
N PRO A 170 -7.51 4.99 -8.20
CA PRO A 170 -8.78 4.46 -8.66
C PRO A 170 -8.93 4.86 -10.12
N CYS A 171 -9.42 3.93 -10.92
CA CYS A 171 -9.92 4.19 -12.26
C CYS A 171 -11.45 4.29 -12.13
N PRO A 172 -12.01 5.52 -12.15
CA PRO A 172 -13.43 5.73 -12.44
C PRO A 172 -13.77 5.14 -13.83
N PRO A 173 -15.03 5.16 -14.32
CA PRO A 173 -15.42 4.59 -15.61
C PRO A 173 -14.44 4.80 -16.78
N PHE A 174 -13.67 5.89 -16.75
CA PHE A 174 -12.55 6.16 -17.65
C PHE A 174 -11.25 6.33 -16.83
N CYS A 175 -10.24 5.50 -17.12
CA CYS A 175 -8.88 5.78 -16.67
C CYS A 175 -8.32 6.85 -17.62
N GLY A 176 -7.94 8.03 -17.13
CA GLY A 176 -7.29 9.04 -17.95
C GLY A 176 -6.08 8.42 -18.67
N GLY A 177 -6.08 8.46 -20.01
CA GLY A 177 -4.89 8.20 -20.78
C GLY A 177 -3.86 9.26 -20.39
N SER A 178 -2.66 8.83 -19.99
CA SER A 178 -1.51 9.72 -19.94
C SER A 178 -1.06 9.94 -21.39
N ASP A 179 -1.85 10.71 -22.15
CA ASP A 179 -1.42 11.31 -23.39
C ASP A 179 -0.76 12.65 -23.05
N GLU A 180 0.47 12.61 -22.51
CA GLU A 180 1.44 13.70 -22.57
C GLU A 180 2.86 13.14 -22.71
#